data_AF-A0A8T5ZHW4-F1
#
_entry.id   AF-A0A8T5ZHW4-F1
#
_cell.length_a   1.000
_cell.length_b   1.000
_cell.length_c   1.000
_cell.angle_alpha   90.00
_cell.angle_beta   90.00
_cell.angle_gamma   90.00
#
_symmetry.space_group_name_H-M   'P 1'
#
loop_
_entity.id
_entity.type
_entity.pdbx_description
1 polymer ?
#
loop_
_entity_poly.entity_id
_entity_poly.type
_entity_poly.pdbx_seq_one_letter_code
_entity_poly.pdbx_strand_id
1 'polypeptide(L)'
;LRTGLIFGAVETLTPLIGWGMGMLASRFVLEWNHWIAFVLLIFLGGRMIIEGFRGADDEDEEPRRRHGFWLLVTTAIATSLDAMAVGVGLAFLQVNIIATALAIGCATLIMSTLGMMVGRFIGSIIGKKAEILGGLVLIGIGVQILWTHFHG
;
A
#
# COMPACT_ATOMS: atom_id res chain seq x y z
N LEU A 1 -15.49 8.92 4.05
CA LEU A 1 -15.78 9.42 2.69
C LEU A 1 -14.67 10.33 2.14
N ARG A 2 -14.29 11.43 2.81
CA ARG A 2 -13.18 12.30 2.35
C ARG A 2 -11.87 11.53 2.09
N THR A 3 -11.46 10.66 3.02
CA THR A 3 -10.24 9.85 2.87
C THR A 3 -10.33 8.85 1.72
N GLY A 4 -11.46 8.15 1.56
CA GLY A 4 -11.68 7.20 0.46
C GLY A 4 -11.72 7.88 -0.92
N LEU A 5 -12.23 9.10 -1.00
CA LEU A 5 -12.19 9.90 -2.23
C LEU A 5 -10.75 10.28 -2.60
N ILE A 6 -9.94 10.71 -1.63
CA ILE A 6 -8.54 11.06 -1.84
C ILE A 6 -7.74 9.83 -2.30
N PHE A 7 -7.89 8.70 -1.61
CA PHE A 7 -7.24 7.44 -2.01
C PHE A 7 -7.70 6.97 -3.39
N GLY A 8 -9.01 6.96 -3.67
CA GLY A 8 -9.54 6.59 -4.98
C GLY A 8 -9.01 7.48 -6.11
N ALA A 9 -8.91 8.79 -5.90
CA ALA A 9 -8.36 9.71 -6.89
C ALA A 9 -6.86 9.49 -7.11
N VAL A 10 -6.07 9.34 -6.03
CA VAL A 10 -4.64 9.04 -6.11
C VAL A 10 -4.40 7.71 -6.82
N GLU A 11 -5.16 6.67 -6.48
CA GLU A 11 -5.06 5.34 -7.11
C GLU A 11 -5.63 5.27 -8.53
N THR A 12 -6.41 6.27 -8.97
CA THR A 12 -6.77 6.41 -10.39
C THR A 12 -5.65 7.08 -11.18
N LEU A 13 -5.01 8.10 -10.59
CA LEU A 13 -3.93 8.85 -11.24
C LEU A 13 -2.63 8.06 -11.32
N THR A 14 -2.35 7.25 -10.31
CA THR A 14 -1.07 6.55 -10.18
C THR A 14 -0.82 5.52 -11.30
N PRO A 15 -1.79 4.66 -11.70
CA PRO A 15 -1.64 3.78 -12.86
C PRO A 15 -1.45 4.54 -14.17
N LEU A 16 -2.08 5.70 -14.34
CA LEU A 16 -1.91 6.54 -15.53
C LEU A 16 -0.48 7.12 -15.62
N ILE A 17 0.06 7.56 -14.48
CA ILE A 17 1.44 8.02 -14.37
C ILE A 17 2.42 6.86 -14.62
N GLY A 18 2.17 5.70 -14.01
CA GLY A 18 2.94 4.48 -14.22
C GLY A 18 2.95 4.02 -15.67
N TRP A 19 1.79 4.06 -16.34
CA TRP A 19 1.66 3.77 -17.77
C TRP A 19 2.48 4.74 -18.63
N GLY A 20 2.40 6.05 -18.35
CA GLY A 20 3.19 7.08 -19.02
C GLY A 20 4.70 6.88 -18.87
N MET A 21 5.16 6.55 -17.65
CA MET A 21 6.57 6.22 -17.39
C MET A 21 6.98 4.88 -18.04
N GLY A 22 6.11 3.87 -18.05
CA GLY A 22 6.36 2.57 -18.66
C GLY A 22 6.58 2.65 -20.17
N MET A 23 5.84 3.53 -20.86
CA MET A 23 6.08 3.82 -22.28
C MET A 23 7.44 4.48 -22.53
N LEU A 24 7.95 5.30 -21.61
CA LEU A 24 9.25 5.98 -21.72
C LEU A 24 10.43 5.10 -21.29
N ALA A 25 10.20 4.20 -20.33
CA ALA A 25 11.25 3.49 -19.60
C ALA A 25 11.32 1.98 -19.92
N SER A 26 10.81 1.57 -21.09
CA SER A 26 10.63 0.19 -21.58
C SER A 26 11.82 -0.78 -21.37
N ARG A 27 13.04 -0.33 -21.03
CA ARG A 27 14.20 -1.19 -20.80
C ARG A 27 14.84 -1.13 -19.41
N PHE A 28 14.48 -0.20 -18.51
CA PHE A 28 15.21 -0.01 -17.24
C PHE A 28 14.41 -0.36 -15.96
N VAL A 29 13.08 -0.44 -16.03
CA VAL A 29 12.22 -0.48 -14.81
C VAL A 29 11.98 -1.89 -14.26
N LEU A 30 12.16 -2.94 -15.07
CA LEU A 30 11.81 -4.31 -14.68
C LEU A 30 12.73 -4.92 -13.60
N GLU A 31 14.01 -4.54 -13.55
CA GLU A 31 14.95 -5.09 -12.55
C GLU A 31 14.91 -4.37 -11.19
N TRP A 32 14.64 -3.06 -11.16
CA TRP A 32 14.73 -2.27 -9.92
C TRP A 32 13.49 -2.34 -9.01
N ASN A 33 12.31 -2.62 -9.57
CA ASN A 33 11.06 -2.58 -8.80
C ASN A 33 11.00 -3.60 -7.65
N HIS A 34 11.57 -4.79 -7.83
CA HIS A 34 11.47 -5.88 -6.86
C HIS A 34 12.22 -5.57 -5.56
N TRP A 35 13.43 -5.01 -5.66
CA TRP A 35 14.22 -4.61 -4.48
C TRP A 35 13.53 -3.47 -3.71
N ILE A 36 12.98 -2.49 -4.43
CA ILE A 36 12.28 -1.34 -3.81
C ILE A 36 11.04 -1.83 -3.05
N ALA A 37 10.23 -2.70 -3.66
CA ALA A 37 9.06 -3.30 -3.02
C ALA A 37 9.46 -4.10 -1.77
N PHE A 38 10.51 -4.93 -1.86
CA PHE A 38 11.03 -5.71 -0.75
C PHE A 38 11.42 -4.83 0.45
N VAL A 39 12.24 -3.79 0.22
CA VAL A 39 12.72 -2.90 1.27
C VAL A 39 11.57 -2.15 1.93
N LEU A 40 10.62 -1.66 1.15
CA LEU A 40 9.45 -0.96 1.67
C LEU A 40 8.55 -1.86 2.51
N LEU A 41 8.29 -3.09 2.05
CA LEU A 41 7.44 -4.05 2.74
C LEU A 41 8.06 -4.52 4.06
N ILE A 42 9.37 -4.82 4.07
CA ILE A 42 10.07 -5.16 5.31
C ILE A 42 10.11 -3.97 6.27
N PHE A 43 10.42 -2.77 5.78
CA PHE A 43 10.49 -1.59 6.64
C PHE A 43 9.11 -1.27 7.26
N LEU A 44 8.06 -1.23 6.45
CA LEU A 44 6.70 -0.96 6.92
C LEU A 44 6.20 -2.07 7.85
N GLY A 45 6.37 -3.34 7.46
CA GLY A 45 5.94 -4.48 8.27
C GLY A 45 6.68 -4.56 9.60
N GLY A 46 7.99 -4.30 9.60
CA GLY A 46 8.80 -4.22 10.83
C GLY A 46 8.34 -3.10 11.75
N ARG A 47 8.04 -1.92 11.20
CA ARG A 47 7.52 -0.80 11.99
C ARG A 47 6.18 -1.13 12.64
N MET A 48 5.25 -1.75 11.90
CA MET A 48 3.94 -2.18 12.43
C MET A 48 4.09 -3.21 13.55
N ILE A 49 5.03 -4.16 13.42
CA ILE A 49 5.31 -5.13 14.48
C ILE A 49 5.86 -4.44 15.73
N ILE A 50 6.82 -3.53 15.57
CA ILE A 50 7.41 -2.77 16.70
C ILE A 50 6.34 -1.95 17.42
N GLU A 51 5.49 -1.24 16.67
CA GLU A 51 4.38 -0.44 17.21
C GLU A 51 3.36 -1.33 17.95
N GLY A 52 3.02 -2.47 17.37
CA GLY A 52 2.14 -3.48 17.96
C GLY A 52 2.68 -4.08 19.26
N PHE A 53 4.01 -4.20 19.42
CA PHE A 53 4.64 -4.67 20.67
C PHE A 53 4.88 -3.55 21.70
N ARG A 54 5.09 -2.29 21.27
CA ARG A 54 5.43 -1.15 22.16
C ARG A 54 4.28 -0.55 22.97
N GLY A 55 3.04 -0.99 22.79
CA GLY A 55 1.93 -0.47 23.57
C GLY A 55 1.94 -0.93 25.03
N ALA A 56 2.74 -0.32 25.90
CA ALA A 56 2.66 -0.50 27.35
C ALA A 56 3.27 0.64 28.19
N ASP A 57 3.34 1.89 27.71
CA ASP A 57 3.81 2.99 28.60
C ASP A 57 3.14 4.36 28.48
N ASP A 58 2.15 4.57 27.61
CA ASP A 58 1.40 5.84 27.61
C ASP A 58 -0.11 5.56 27.72
N GLU A 59 -0.56 5.35 28.95
CA GLU A 59 -1.87 5.85 29.39
C GLU A 59 -1.79 7.38 29.50
N ASP A 60 -1.68 8.06 28.36
CA ASP A 60 -1.94 9.50 28.30
C ASP A 60 -2.72 9.80 27.02
N GLU A 61 -3.86 10.43 27.24
CA GLU A 61 -4.74 10.95 26.21
C GLU A 61 -3.96 11.95 25.33
N GLU A 62 -4.01 11.75 24.00
CA GLU A 62 -3.35 12.53 22.93
C GLU A 62 -1.85 12.21 22.65
N PRO A 63 -1.56 11.37 21.63
CA PRO A 63 -1.27 11.92 20.30
C PRO A 63 -1.70 10.99 19.15
N ARG A 64 -2.98 10.57 19.11
CA ARG A 64 -3.52 9.67 18.07
C ARG A 64 -3.49 10.24 16.64
N ARG A 65 -3.27 11.55 16.49
CA ARG A 65 -3.31 12.26 15.19
C ARG A 65 -1.99 12.26 14.41
N ARG A 66 -0.84 12.15 15.10
CA ARG A 66 0.50 12.23 14.47
C ARG A 66 0.96 10.89 13.90
N HIS A 67 0.76 9.79 14.64
CA HIS A 67 1.05 8.44 14.15
C HIS A 67 0.09 8.01 13.03
N GLY A 68 -1.20 8.34 13.15
CA GLY A 68 -2.18 8.08 12.10
C GLY A 68 -1.83 8.74 10.78
N PHE A 69 -1.33 9.99 10.79
CA PHE A 69 -0.91 10.68 9.57
C PHE A 69 0.31 10.03 8.91
N TRP A 70 1.36 9.71 9.68
CA TRP A 70 2.55 9.08 9.10
C TRP A 70 2.22 7.68 8.56
N LEU A 71 1.39 6.92 9.28
CA LEU A 71 0.93 5.60 8.88
C LEU A 71 0.07 5.69 7.60
N LEU A 72 -0.90 6.60 7.54
CA LEU A 72 -1.70 6.89 6.34
C LEU A 72 -0.81 7.29 5.15
N VAL A 73 0.22 8.11 5.39
CA VAL A 73 1.17 8.52 4.35
C VAL A 73 2.00 7.34 3.86
N THR A 74 2.58 6.54 4.75
CA THR A 74 3.34 5.34 4.34
C THR A 74 2.47 4.31 3.64
N THR A 75 1.25 4.07 4.11
CA THR A 75 0.33 3.14 3.45
C THR A 75 -0.07 3.70 2.08
N ALA A 76 -0.36 4.99 1.96
CA ALA A 76 -0.65 5.63 0.68
C ALA A 76 0.53 5.51 -0.30
N ILE A 77 1.77 5.74 0.17
CA ILE A 77 2.97 5.58 -0.67
C ILE A 77 3.17 4.13 -1.09
N ALA A 78 3.01 3.18 -0.16
CA ALA A 78 3.17 1.76 -0.44
C ALA A 78 2.12 1.24 -1.45
N THR A 79 0.85 1.63 -1.27
CA THR A 79 -0.25 1.25 -2.19
C THR A 79 -0.10 1.93 -3.54
N SER A 80 0.31 3.21 -3.56
CA SER A 80 0.57 3.95 -4.81
C SER A 80 1.73 3.33 -5.61
N LEU A 81 2.82 2.91 -4.96
CA LEU A 81 3.91 2.21 -5.66
C LEU A 81 3.46 0.89 -6.31
N ASP A 82 2.58 0.15 -5.66
CA ASP A 82 2.02 -1.10 -6.19
C ASP A 82 1.14 -0.83 -7.43
N ALA A 83 0.22 0.13 -7.35
CA ALA A 83 -0.62 0.51 -8.49
C ALA A 83 0.17 1.13 -9.65
N MET A 84 1.27 1.83 -9.35
CA MET A 84 2.20 2.35 -10.37
C MET A 84 2.88 1.21 -11.12
N ALA A 85 3.34 0.17 -10.42
CA ALA A 85 3.95 -1.01 -11.03
C ALA A 85 2.96 -1.75 -11.94
N VAL A 86 1.69 -1.88 -11.52
CA VAL A 86 0.62 -2.39 -12.37
C VAL A 86 0.41 -1.50 -13.61
N GLY A 87 0.44 -0.17 -13.44
CA GLY A 87 0.35 0.80 -14.55
C GLY A 87 1.48 0.66 -15.58
N VAL A 88 2.71 0.46 -15.13
CA VAL A 88 3.87 0.14 -16.01
C VAL A 88 3.62 -1.17 -16.75
N GLY A 89 3.15 -2.22 -16.06
CA GLY A 89 2.80 -3.51 -16.68
C GLY A 89 1.71 -3.41 -17.75
N LEU A 90 0.68 -2.58 -17.50
CA LEU A 90 -0.41 -2.34 -18.45
C LEU A 90 0.05 -1.62 -19.73
N ALA A 91 1.17 -0.89 -19.71
CA ALA A 91 1.74 -0.28 -20.90
C ALA A 91 2.15 -1.32 -21.95
N PHE A 92 2.48 -2.54 -21.51
CA PHE A 92 2.82 -3.66 -22.39
C PHE A 92 1.59 -4.45 -22.87
N LEU A 93 0.43 -4.31 -22.22
CA LEU A 93 -0.75 -5.13 -22.48
C LEU A 93 -1.74 -4.57 -23.51
N GLN A 94 -1.48 -3.41 -24.14
CA GLN A 94 -2.36 -2.81 -25.18
C GLN A 94 -3.86 -2.73 -24.77
N VAL A 95 -4.15 -2.71 -23.47
CA VAL A 95 -5.51 -2.62 -22.92
C VAL A 95 -5.93 -1.16 -22.77
N ASN A 96 -7.24 -0.91 -22.67
CA ASN A 96 -7.77 0.42 -22.44
C ASN A 96 -7.40 0.93 -21.02
N ILE A 97 -6.28 1.66 -20.94
CA ILE A 97 -5.71 2.16 -19.68
C ILE A 97 -6.70 3.02 -18.89
N ILE A 98 -7.57 3.77 -19.57
CA ILE A 98 -8.56 4.63 -18.92
C ILE A 98 -9.59 3.77 -18.19
N ALA A 99 -10.11 2.71 -18.83
CA ALA A 99 -11.07 1.81 -18.21
C ALA A 99 -10.46 1.06 -17.01
N THR A 100 -9.21 0.60 -17.13
CA THR A 100 -8.53 -0.11 -16.04
C THR A 100 -8.21 0.81 -14.86
N ALA A 101 -7.67 2.01 -15.11
CA ALA A 101 -7.37 2.98 -14.05
C ALA A 101 -8.63 3.40 -13.28
N LEU A 102 -9.74 3.59 -14.00
CA LEU A 102 -11.03 3.97 -13.40
C LEU A 102 -11.63 2.82 -12.57
N ALA A 103 -11.46 1.57 -13.02
CA ALA A 103 -11.85 0.39 -12.24
C ALA A 103 -11.04 0.25 -10.94
N ILE A 104 -9.71 0.44 -10.99
CA ILE A 104 -8.83 0.41 -9.81
C ILE A 104 -9.22 1.53 -8.82
N GLY A 105 -9.42 2.74 -9.33
CA GLY A 105 -9.87 3.89 -8.54
C GLY A 105 -11.20 3.66 -7.82
N CYS A 106 -12.20 3.16 -8.55
CA CYS A 106 -13.51 2.83 -7.99
C CYS A 106 -13.43 1.71 -6.95
N ALA A 107 -12.71 0.63 -7.24
CA ALA A 107 -12.52 -0.46 -6.28
C ALA A 107 -11.84 0.03 -4.99
N THR A 108 -10.80 0.86 -5.13
CA THR A 108 -10.08 1.47 -4.00
C THR A 108 -11.00 2.38 -3.19
N LEU A 109 -11.82 3.21 -3.84
CA LEU A 109 -12.74 4.11 -3.15
C LEU A 109 -13.74 3.33 -2.30
N ILE A 110 -14.28 2.24 -2.83
CA ILE A 110 -15.20 1.36 -2.12
C ILE A 110 -14.48 0.67 -0.96
N MET A 111 -13.34 0.02 -1.21
CA MET A 111 -12.57 -0.70 -0.20
C MET A 111 -12.06 0.22 0.92
N SER A 112 -11.51 1.39 0.60
CA SER A 112 -11.02 2.36 1.59
C SER A 112 -12.17 2.92 2.44
N THR A 113 -13.33 3.20 1.82
CA THR A 113 -14.51 3.67 2.55
C THR A 113 -15.05 2.59 3.50
N LEU A 114 -15.19 1.36 3.02
CA LEU A 114 -15.62 0.23 3.85
C LEU A 114 -14.61 -0.10 4.94
N GLY A 115 -13.31 -0.13 4.61
CA GLY A 115 -12.22 -0.41 5.54
C GLY A 115 -12.16 0.59 6.69
N MET A 116 -12.38 1.88 6.41
CA MET A 116 -12.48 2.90 7.48
C MET A 116 -13.75 2.74 8.32
N MET A 117 -14.87 2.34 7.72
CA MET A 117 -16.12 2.08 8.46
C MET A 117 -16.00 0.87 9.38
N VAL A 118 -15.46 -0.24 8.88
CA VAL A 118 -15.26 -1.50 9.62
C VAL A 118 -14.11 -1.38 10.61
N GLY A 119 -13.02 -0.72 10.22
CA GLY A 119 -11.83 -0.50 11.05
C GLY A 119 -12.12 0.31 12.31
N ARG A 120 -13.09 1.24 12.28
CA ARG A 120 -13.52 1.95 13.51
C ARG A 120 -14.13 1.02 14.55
N PHE A 121 -14.77 -0.07 14.09
CA PHE A 121 -15.54 -1.00 14.92
C PHE A 121 -14.65 -2.15 15.42
N ILE A 122 -13.79 -2.66 14.56
CA ILE A 122 -12.86 -3.76 14.86
C ILE A 122 -11.58 -3.24 15.56
N GLY A 123 -11.20 -1.98 15.32
CA GLY A 123 -9.97 -1.39 15.82
C GLY A 123 -9.89 -1.28 17.35
N SER A 124 -11.01 -1.13 18.05
CA SER A 124 -11.01 -1.09 19.53
C SER A 124 -10.81 -2.46 20.17
N ILE A 125 -11.10 -3.56 19.46
CA ILE A 125 -11.08 -4.92 20.01
C ILE A 125 -9.81 -5.67 19.55
N ILE A 126 -9.39 -5.47 18.30
CA ILE A 126 -8.32 -6.28 17.68
C ILE A 126 -7.15 -5.42 17.21
N GLY A 127 -7.19 -4.08 17.36
CA GLY A 127 -6.22 -3.15 16.77
C GLY A 127 -4.75 -3.59 16.92
N LYS A 128 -4.33 -3.93 18.14
CA LYS A 128 -2.96 -4.36 18.44
C LYS A 128 -2.57 -5.68 17.75
N LYS A 129 -3.48 -6.67 17.75
CA LYS A 129 -3.25 -7.97 17.07
C LYS A 129 -3.30 -7.83 15.55
N ALA A 130 -4.19 -6.97 15.05
CA ALA A 130 -4.34 -6.68 13.62
C ALA A 130 -3.09 -5.97 13.06
N GLU A 131 -2.46 -5.10 13.85
CA GLU A 131 -1.23 -4.41 13.45
C GLU A 131 -0.03 -5.37 13.36
N ILE A 132 0.15 -6.25 14.36
CA ILE A 132 1.19 -7.28 14.34
C ILE A 132 0.95 -8.28 13.19
N LEU A 133 -0.29 -8.75 13.01
CA LEU A 133 -0.64 -9.65 11.90
C LEU A 133 -0.41 -9.00 10.54
N GLY A 134 -0.82 -7.74 10.38
CA GLY A 134 -0.59 -6.97 9.15
C GLY A 134 0.90 -6.84 8.83
N GLY A 135 1.71 -6.50 9.84
CA GLY A 135 3.16 -6.42 9.68
C GLY A 135 3.80 -7.77 9.32
N LEU A 136 3.35 -8.87 9.94
CA LEU A 136 3.83 -10.22 9.64
C LEU A 136 3.50 -10.64 8.19
N VAL A 137 2.29 -10.34 7.74
CA VAL A 137 1.85 -10.60 6.35
C VAL A 137 2.68 -9.77 5.37
N LEU A 138 2.93 -8.49 5.65
CA LEU A 138 3.77 -7.63 4.79
C LEU A 138 5.19 -8.18 4.66
N ILE A 139 5.82 -8.57 5.78
CA ILE A 139 7.15 -9.18 5.75
C ILE A 139 7.11 -10.47 4.95
N GLY A 140 6.08 -11.31 5.13
CA GLY A 140 5.90 -12.55 4.36
C GLY A 140 5.81 -12.30 2.85
N ILE A 141 5.05 -11.30 2.42
CA ILE A 141 4.95 -10.90 1.01
C ILE A 141 6.29 -10.38 0.49
N GLY A 142 7.00 -9.55 1.25
CA GLY A 142 8.33 -9.09 0.89
C GLY A 142 9.30 -10.27 0.69
N VAL A 143 9.37 -11.18 1.66
CA VAL A 143 10.20 -12.39 1.56
C VAL A 143 9.84 -13.25 0.36
N GLN A 144 8.55 -13.39 0.04
CA GLN A 144 8.10 -14.09 -1.17
C GLN A 144 8.60 -13.43 -2.45
N ILE A 145 8.50 -12.10 -2.58
CA ILE A 145 9.02 -11.37 -3.75
C ILE A 145 10.52 -11.61 -3.94
N LEU A 146 11.28 -11.58 -2.84
CA LEU A 146 12.73 -11.86 -2.88
C LEU A 146 13.03 -13.31 -3.28
N TRP A 147 12.24 -14.26 -2.78
CA TRP A 147 12.39 -15.67 -3.12
C TRP A 147 12.15 -15.89 -4.61
N THR A 148 11.04 -15.40 -5.15
CA THR A 148 10.70 -15.51 -6.57
C THR A 148 11.82 -14.95 -7.44
N HIS A 149 12.38 -13.79 -7.08
CA HIS A 149 13.52 -13.23 -7.82
C HIS A 149 14.77 -14.13 -7.82
N PHE A 150 15.05 -14.83 -6.71
CA PHE A 150 16.20 -15.74 -6.63
C PHE A 150 15.95 -17.10 -7.29
N HIS A 151 14.69 -17.52 -7.46
CA HIS A 151 14.33 -18.84 -7.99
C HIS A 151 13.70 -18.84 -9.39
N GLY A 152 13.47 -17.67 -9.99
CA GLY A 152 12.94 -17.49 -11.34
C GLY A 152 11.47 -17.08 -11.34
#